data_AF-A0A511JDD0-F1
#
_entry.id   AF-A0A511JDD0-F1
#
_cell.length_a   1.000
_cell.length_b   1.000
_cell.length_c   1.000
_cell.angle_alpha   90.00
_cell.angle_beta   90.00
_cell.angle_gamma   90.00
#
_symmetry.space_group_name_H-M   'P 1'
#
loop_
_entity.id
_entity.type
_entity.pdbx_description
1 polymer ?
#
loop_
_entity_poly.entity_id
_entity_poly.type
_entity_poly.pdbx_seq_one_letter_code
_entity_poly.pdbx_strand_id
1 'polypeptide(L)'
;MTDDLVVETGKQLRAIWWLPVLRGIVLIALGILMLLHPLETVTALVWLVGIFAVVDGVLMVLQALIDRPKGAMWWQILGGLLVIGLGIVVMVWPHPTARVIFYLVAGWILVLGVVGVIGSIALHKRDDYTWILALGFGLVNLVIGLLLVLNPQSSVTFVMVLIGLFALVAGVLAIVTGIAARSLGKDLSAS
;
A
#
# COMPACT_ATOMS: atom_id res chain seq x y z
N MET A 1 -17.43 19.79 33.51
CA MET A 1 -17.75 18.87 32.39
C MET A 1 -17.10 19.31 31.09
N THR A 2 -17.29 20.53 30.58
CA THR A 2 -16.55 21.02 29.40
C THR A 2 -15.06 21.20 29.65
N ASP A 3 -14.67 21.78 30.81
CA ASP A 3 -13.25 21.99 31.14
C ASP A 3 -12.48 20.68 31.32
N ASP A 4 -13.12 19.65 31.90
CA ASP A 4 -12.52 18.33 32.08
C ASP A 4 -12.20 17.65 30.73
N LEU A 5 -13.11 17.78 29.74
CA LEU A 5 -12.91 17.25 28.39
C LEU A 5 -11.80 17.97 27.63
N VAL A 6 -11.65 19.28 27.82
CA VAL A 6 -10.59 20.09 27.19
C VAL A 6 -9.22 19.67 27.72
N VAL A 7 -9.09 19.52 29.04
CA VAL A 7 -7.85 19.08 29.70
C VAL A 7 -7.48 17.65 29.29
N GLU A 8 -8.45 16.74 29.23
CA GLU A 8 -8.22 15.35 28.81
C GLU A 8 -7.80 15.26 27.33
N THR A 9 -8.45 16.04 26.45
CA THR A 9 -8.09 16.13 25.03
C THR A 9 -6.68 16.69 24.82
N GLY A 10 -6.30 17.73 25.57
CA GLY A 10 -4.95 18.30 25.53
C GLY A 10 -3.86 17.30 25.95
N LYS A 11 -4.13 16.48 26.97
CA LYS A 11 -3.25 15.38 27.40
C LYS A 11 -3.10 14.30 26.32
N GLN A 12 -4.20 13.88 25.69
CA GLN A 12 -4.19 12.85 24.64
C GLN A 12 -3.47 13.33 23.38
N LEU A 13 -3.71 14.56 22.92
CA LEU A 13 -2.98 15.17 21.79
C LEU A 13 -1.47 15.22 22.06
N ARG A 14 -1.08 15.55 23.31
CA ARG A 14 0.31 15.56 23.78
C ARG A 14 0.89 14.17 24.08
N ALA A 15 0.08 13.13 24.11
CA ALA A 15 0.55 11.75 24.14
C ALA A 15 0.78 11.21 22.72
N ILE A 16 0.05 11.73 21.71
CA ILE A 16 0.04 11.20 20.34
C ILE A 16 0.91 12.02 19.37
N TRP A 17 1.32 13.25 19.70
CA TRP A 17 2.12 14.13 18.82
C TRP A 17 3.40 13.52 18.23
N TRP A 18 4.01 12.55 18.92
CA TRP A 18 5.24 11.91 18.44
C TRP A 18 4.98 10.88 17.33
N LEU A 19 3.76 10.31 17.24
CA LEU A 19 3.40 9.35 16.18
C LEU A 19 3.46 10.00 14.78
N PRO A 20 2.82 11.17 14.53
CA PRO A 20 2.90 11.85 13.24
C PRO A 20 4.32 12.26 12.87
N VAL A 21 5.11 12.76 13.83
CA VAL A 21 6.51 13.16 13.59
C VAL A 21 7.36 11.95 13.21
N LEU A 22 7.29 10.86 13.98
CA LEU A 22 8.03 9.63 13.70
C LEU A 22 7.63 9.06 12.32
N ARG A 23 6.33 8.99 12.05
CA ARG A 23 5.80 8.56 10.74
C ARG A 23 6.33 9.44 9.62
N GLY A 24 6.37 10.76 9.83
CA GLY A 24 6.88 11.71 8.84
C GLY A 24 8.37 11.53 8.55
N ILE A 25 9.19 11.32 9.58
CA ILE A 25 10.62 11.01 9.42
C ILE A 25 10.81 9.72 8.62
N VAL A 26 10.05 8.67 8.96
CA VAL A 26 10.10 7.39 8.24
C VAL A 26 9.70 7.55 6.77
N LEU A 27 8.62 8.30 6.48
CA LEU A 27 8.17 8.58 5.12
C LEU A 27 9.20 9.37 4.31
N ILE A 28 9.86 10.37 4.93
CA ILE A 28 10.92 11.13 4.26
C ILE A 28 12.11 10.22 3.93
N ALA A 29 12.57 9.42 4.90
CA ALA A 29 13.68 8.49 4.69
C ALA A 29 13.37 7.49 3.57
N LEU A 30 12.16 6.90 3.57
CA LEU A 30 11.69 6.03 2.50
C LEU A 30 11.62 6.76 1.15
N GLY A 31 11.09 7.98 1.12
CA GLY A 31 11.01 8.80 -0.09
C GLY A 31 12.37 9.08 -0.70
N ILE A 32 13.36 9.44 0.12
CA ILE A 32 14.74 9.64 -0.32
C ILE A 32 15.32 8.31 -0.86
N LEU A 33 15.13 7.20 -0.15
CA LEU A 33 15.64 5.89 -0.58
C LEU A 33 15.05 5.46 -1.92
N MET A 34 13.74 5.67 -2.13
CA MET A 34 13.06 5.37 -3.39
C MET A 34 13.59 6.19 -4.57
N LEU A 35 13.96 7.45 -4.33
CA LEU A 35 14.49 8.34 -5.36
C LEU A 35 15.94 8.02 -5.72
N LEU A 36 16.77 7.70 -4.73
CA LEU A 36 18.20 7.41 -4.93
C LEU A 36 18.44 5.97 -5.40
N HIS A 37 17.69 5.01 -4.85
CA HIS A 37 17.85 3.59 -5.09
C HIS A 37 16.50 2.89 -5.30
N PRO A 38 15.80 3.16 -6.43
CA PRO A 38 14.46 2.62 -6.68
C PRO A 38 14.45 1.07 -6.70
N LEU A 39 15.43 0.44 -7.34
CA LEU A 39 15.51 -1.02 -7.45
C LEU A 39 15.81 -1.72 -6.12
N GLU A 40 16.70 -1.14 -5.31
CA GLU A 40 16.99 -1.66 -3.98
C GLU A 40 15.79 -1.50 -3.05
N THR A 41 15.05 -0.39 -3.18
CA THR A 41 13.84 -0.17 -2.40
C THR A 41 12.77 -1.20 -2.74
N VAL A 42 12.58 -1.55 -4.03
CA VAL A 42 11.69 -2.66 -4.42
C VAL A 42 12.12 -3.94 -3.73
N THR A 43 13.41 -4.27 -3.74
CA THR A 43 13.93 -5.48 -3.10
C THR A 43 13.66 -5.48 -1.61
N ALA A 44 13.91 -4.36 -0.91
CA ALA A 44 13.61 -4.22 0.52
C ALA A 44 12.11 -4.41 0.82
N LEU A 45 11.23 -3.85 -0.01
CA LEU A 45 9.77 -4.05 0.12
C LEU A 45 9.38 -5.52 -0.08
N VAL A 46 9.99 -6.20 -1.06
CA VAL A 46 9.76 -7.63 -1.30
C VAL A 46 10.18 -8.47 -0.10
N TRP A 47 11.32 -8.16 0.52
CA TRP A 47 11.76 -8.80 1.76
C TRP A 47 10.79 -8.56 2.92
N LEU A 48 10.32 -7.33 3.08
CA LEU A 48 9.35 -6.99 4.12
C LEU A 48 8.04 -7.78 3.95
N VAL A 49 7.53 -7.86 2.71
CA VAL A 49 6.35 -8.67 2.38
C VAL A 49 6.60 -10.15 2.65
N GLY A 50 7.77 -10.67 2.27
CA GLY A 50 8.13 -12.07 2.52
C GLY A 50 8.21 -12.43 4.00
N ILE A 51 8.86 -11.58 4.81
CA ILE A 51 8.92 -11.75 6.27
C ILE A 51 7.52 -11.71 6.86
N PHE A 52 6.70 -10.73 6.47
CA PHE A 52 5.32 -10.62 6.94
C PHE A 52 4.50 -11.86 6.58
N ALA A 53 4.61 -12.36 5.35
CA ALA A 53 3.95 -13.60 4.92
C ALA A 53 4.41 -14.81 5.74
N VAL A 54 5.71 -14.95 6.02
CA VAL A 54 6.19 -16.04 6.89
C VAL A 54 5.61 -15.93 8.30
N VAL A 55 5.61 -14.74 8.90
CA VAL A 55 5.04 -14.52 10.23
C VAL A 55 3.55 -14.83 10.23
N ASP A 56 2.79 -14.32 9.26
CA ASP A 56 1.35 -14.55 9.13
C ASP A 56 1.04 -16.04 8.94
N GLY A 57 1.76 -16.73 8.07
CA GLY A 57 1.60 -18.17 7.86
C GLY A 57 1.92 -18.98 9.12
N VAL A 58 2.94 -18.58 9.91
CA VAL A 58 3.22 -19.18 11.22
C VAL A 58 2.05 -18.95 12.18
N LEU A 59 1.52 -17.72 12.24
CA LEU A 59 0.37 -17.39 13.08
C LEU A 59 -0.87 -18.19 12.68
N MET A 60 -1.12 -18.41 11.39
CA MET A 60 -2.22 -19.27 10.91
C MET A 60 -2.07 -20.72 11.37
N VAL A 61 -0.85 -21.28 11.28
CA VAL A 61 -0.60 -22.65 11.77
C VAL A 61 -0.80 -22.73 13.28
N LEU A 62 -0.30 -21.75 14.04
CA LEU A 62 -0.47 -21.71 15.49
C LEU A 62 -1.95 -21.60 15.89
N GLN A 63 -2.72 -20.72 15.24
CA GLN A 63 -4.17 -20.58 15.48
C GLN A 63 -4.91 -21.90 15.20
N ALA A 64 -4.59 -22.58 14.10
CA ALA A 64 -5.20 -23.87 13.77
C ALA A 64 -4.91 -24.95 14.83
N LEU A 65 -3.73 -24.92 15.45
CA LEU A 65 -3.34 -25.84 16.52
C LEU A 65 -4.01 -25.52 17.87
N ILE A 66 -4.24 -24.24 18.15
CA ILE A 66 -4.85 -23.75 19.39
C ILE A 66 -6.37 -23.92 19.34
N ASP A 67 -7.03 -23.36 18.32
CA ASP A 67 -8.49 -23.28 18.24
C ASP A 67 -9.12 -24.60 17.79
N ARG A 68 -8.31 -25.48 17.16
CA ARG A 68 -8.72 -26.79 16.61
C ARG A 68 -10.11 -26.76 15.95
N PRO A 69 -10.31 -25.91 14.93
CA PRO A 69 -11.63 -25.72 14.35
C PRO A 69 -12.16 -27.03 13.77
N LYS A 70 -13.38 -27.39 14.17
CA LYS A 70 -14.03 -28.65 13.78
C LYS A 70 -14.13 -28.72 12.24
N GLY A 71 -13.44 -29.69 11.64
CA GLY A 71 -13.52 -29.99 10.21
C GLY A 71 -12.62 -29.16 9.27
N ALA A 72 -11.99 -28.08 9.76
CA ALA A 72 -11.18 -27.17 8.93
C ALA A 72 -9.70 -27.09 9.33
N MET A 73 -9.31 -27.71 10.45
CA MET A 73 -7.94 -27.65 11.00
C MET A 73 -6.86 -28.00 9.97
N TRP A 74 -7.03 -29.10 9.22
CA TRP A 74 -6.04 -29.51 8.22
C TRP A 74 -5.90 -28.52 7.06
N TRP A 75 -7.01 -27.88 6.64
CA TRP A 75 -7.00 -26.87 5.60
C TRP A 75 -6.30 -25.59 6.04
N GLN A 76 -6.45 -25.18 7.30
CA GLN A 76 -5.75 -24.01 7.83
C GLN A 76 -4.24 -24.26 8.00
N ILE A 77 -3.84 -25.45 8.43
CA ILE A 77 -2.42 -25.82 8.53
C ILE A 77 -1.77 -25.85 7.14
N LEU A 78 -2.43 -26.48 6.16
CA LEU A 78 -1.99 -26.44 4.77
C LEU A 78 -1.92 -25.01 4.23
N GLY A 79 -2.94 -24.19 4.49
CA GLY A 79 -2.96 -22.78 4.11
C GLY A 79 -1.78 -22.01 4.70
N GLY A 80 -1.52 -22.14 6.01
CA GLY A 80 -0.41 -21.49 6.67
C GLY A 80 0.95 -21.96 6.15
N LEU A 81 1.13 -23.27 5.91
CA LEU A 81 2.34 -23.82 5.29
C LEU A 81 2.57 -23.29 3.87
N LEU A 82 1.51 -23.17 3.07
CA LEU A 82 1.59 -22.58 1.74
C LEU A 82 2.00 -21.11 1.81
N VAL A 83 1.43 -20.34 2.73
CA VAL A 83 1.78 -18.93 2.94
C VAL A 83 3.23 -18.77 3.40
N ILE A 84 3.71 -19.61 4.32
CA ILE A 84 5.13 -19.66 4.71
C ILE A 84 6.01 -19.95 3.51
N GLY A 85 5.68 -21.00 2.74
CA GLY A 85 6.42 -21.36 1.53
C GLY A 85 6.47 -20.23 0.51
N LEU A 86 5.34 -19.54 0.32
CA LEU A 86 5.24 -18.38 -0.57
C LEU A 86 6.14 -17.23 -0.09
N GLY A 87 6.12 -16.92 1.21
CA GLY A 87 7.00 -15.92 1.81
C GLY A 87 8.48 -16.25 1.62
N ILE A 88 8.88 -17.52 1.80
CA ILE A 88 10.25 -17.97 1.56
C ILE A 88 10.62 -17.83 0.07
N VAL A 89 9.76 -18.26 -0.86
CA VAL A 89 10.01 -18.13 -2.30
C VAL A 89 10.21 -16.66 -2.69
N VAL A 90 9.36 -15.78 -2.16
CA VAL A 90 9.45 -14.33 -2.38
C VAL A 90 10.81 -13.77 -1.91
N MET A 91 11.30 -14.23 -0.75
CA MET A 91 12.59 -13.78 -0.18
C MET A 91 13.80 -14.35 -0.90
N VAL A 92 13.73 -15.62 -1.33
CA VAL A 92 14.85 -16.29 -2.03
C VAL A 92 14.98 -15.77 -3.46
N TRP A 93 13.86 -15.51 -4.14
CA TRP A 93 13.83 -15.01 -5.53
C TRP A 93 13.09 -13.66 -5.64
N PRO A 94 13.63 -12.57 -5.07
CA PRO A 94 12.91 -11.30 -5.00
C PRO A 94 12.74 -10.64 -6.37
N HIS A 95 13.78 -10.67 -7.22
CA HIS A 95 13.73 -10.06 -8.55
C HIS A 95 12.76 -10.77 -9.53
N PRO A 96 12.79 -12.11 -9.66
CA PRO A 96 11.80 -12.83 -10.46
C PRO A 96 10.37 -12.64 -9.94
N THR A 97 10.17 -12.73 -8.62
CA THR A 97 8.85 -12.57 -7.99
C THR A 97 8.27 -11.18 -8.25
N ALA A 98 9.07 -10.12 -8.08
CA ALA A 98 8.66 -8.76 -8.38
C ALA A 98 8.25 -8.60 -9.86
N ARG A 99 8.99 -9.20 -10.80
CA ARG A 99 8.62 -9.17 -12.23
C ARG A 99 7.31 -9.89 -12.52
N VAL A 100 7.09 -11.06 -11.93
CA VAL A 100 5.84 -11.82 -12.10
C VAL A 100 4.65 -11.00 -11.60
N ILE A 101 4.75 -10.45 -10.38
CA ILE A 101 3.70 -9.60 -9.80
C ILE A 101 3.47 -8.37 -10.68
N PHE A 102 4.54 -7.72 -11.15
CA PHE A 102 4.45 -6.57 -12.03
C PHE A 102 3.68 -6.89 -13.32
N TYR A 103 3.99 -8.00 -14.01
CA TYR A 103 3.28 -8.40 -15.22
C TYR A 103 1.84 -8.84 -14.96
N LEU A 104 1.56 -9.47 -13.81
CA LEU A 104 0.18 -9.78 -13.41
C LEU A 104 -0.63 -8.50 -13.24
N VAL A 105 -0.08 -7.49 -12.57
CA VAL A 105 -0.73 -6.18 -12.40
C VAL A 105 -0.89 -5.47 -13.75
N ALA A 106 0.13 -5.46 -14.60
CA ALA A 106 0.07 -4.86 -15.93
C ALA A 106 -1.00 -5.54 -16.81
N GLY A 107 -1.06 -6.87 -16.78
CA GLY A 107 -2.08 -7.65 -17.47
C GLY A 107 -3.49 -7.34 -16.94
N TRP A 108 -3.65 -7.22 -15.63
CA TRP A 108 -4.92 -6.83 -15.02
C TRP A 108 -5.37 -5.43 -15.46
N ILE A 109 -4.45 -4.46 -15.47
CA ILE A 109 -4.71 -3.09 -15.96
C ILE A 109 -5.14 -3.11 -17.43
N LEU A 110 -4.50 -3.92 -18.27
CA LEU A 110 -4.90 -4.10 -19.66
C LEU A 110 -6.33 -4.67 -19.77
N VAL A 111 -6.66 -5.69 -18.97
CA VAL A 111 -8.01 -6.26 -18.92
C VAL A 111 -9.04 -5.21 -18.52
N LEU A 112 -8.77 -4.41 -17.48
CA LEU A 112 -9.63 -3.29 -17.08
C LEU A 112 -9.79 -2.27 -18.20
N GLY A 113 -8.72 -1.99 -18.95
CA GLY A 113 -8.75 -1.12 -20.11
C GLY A 113 -9.67 -1.63 -21.21
N VAL A 114 -9.52 -2.91 -21.59
CA VAL A 114 -10.37 -3.57 -22.59
C VAL A 114 -11.82 -3.59 -22.13
N VAL A 115 -12.09 -3.99 -20.90
CA VAL A 115 -13.45 -4.03 -20.33
C VAL A 115 -14.06 -2.64 -20.28
N GLY A 116 -13.29 -1.60 -19.92
CA GLY A 116 -13.74 -0.21 -19.93
C GLY A 116 -14.14 0.27 -21.31
N VAL A 117 -13.32 -0.01 -22.34
CA VAL A 117 -13.62 0.33 -23.73
C VAL A 117 -14.87 -0.40 -24.22
N ILE A 118 -14.99 -1.71 -23.98
CA ILE A 118 -16.18 -2.48 -24.37
C ILE A 118 -17.43 -1.98 -23.63
N GLY A 119 -17.32 -1.76 -22.32
CA GLY A 119 -18.39 -1.22 -21.49
C GLY A 119 -18.85 0.16 -21.93
N SER A 120 -17.93 0.99 -22.42
CA SER A 120 -18.26 2.31 -22.97
C SER A 120 -19.20 2.23 -24.18
N ILE A 121 -19.01 1.24 -25.06
CA ILE A 121 -19.89 1.01 -26.22
C ILE A 121 -21.28 0.57 -25.76
N ALA A 122 -21.36 -0.25 -24.70
CA ALA A 122 -22.63 -0.67 -24.13
C ALA A 122 -23.39 0.49 -23.46
N LEU A 123 -22.68 1.40 -22.80
CA LEU A 123 -23.25 2.61 -22.18
C LEU A 123 -23.70 3.64 -23.24
N HIS A 124 -22.94 3.78 -24.33
CA HIS A 124 -23.33 4.66 -25.44
C HIS A 124 -24.68 4.28 -26.03
N LYS A 125 -24.95 2.97 -26.15
CA LYS A 125 -26.23 2.44 -26.65
C LYS A 125 -27.43 2.71 -25.71
N ARG A 126 -27.19 3.15 -24.48
CA ARG A 126 -28.23 3.43 -23.47
C ARG A 126 -28.46 4.93 -23.23
N ASP A 127 -27.88 5.80 -24.06
CA ASP A 127 -27.89 7.26 -23.89
C ASP A 127 -27.37 7.73 -22.52
N ASP A 128 -26.49 6.93 -21.90
CA ASP A 128 -25.85 7.29 -20.64
C ASP A 128 -24.63 8.17 -20.90
N TYR A 129 -24.61 9.39 -20.34
CA TYR A 129 -23.50 10.33 -20.47
C TYR A 129 -22.18 9.80 -19.87
N THR A 130 -22.26 8.78 -19.02
CA THR A 130 -21.11 8.12 -18.39
C THR A 130 -20.26 7.32 -19.39
N TRP A 131 -20.76 7.07 -20.61
CA TRP A 131 -19.99 6.40 -21.66
C TRP A 131 -18.63 7.06 -21.92
N ILE A 132 -18.57 8.40 -21.94
CA ILE A 132 -17.33 9.14 -22.20
C ILE A 132 -16.30 8.89 -21.10
N LEU A 133 -16.76 8.84 -19.85
CA LEU A 133 -15.91 8.52 -18.69
C LEU A 133 -15.40 7.08 -18.74
N ALA A 134 -16.26 6.13 -19.10
CA ALA A 134 -15.88 4.73 -19.26
C ALA A 134 -14.86 4.53 -20.41
N LEU A 135 -15.04 5.23 -21.53
CA LEU A 135 -14.12 5.21 -22.66
C LEU A 135 -12.77 5.83 -22.28
N GLY A 136 -12.79 7.01 -21.64
CA GLY A 136 -11.58 7.67 -21.16
C GLY A 136 -10.80 6.80 -20.17
N PHE A 137 -11.48 6.24 -19.16
CA PHE A 137 -10.87 5.32 -18.20
C PHE A 137 -10.31 4.06 -18.88
N GLY A 138 -11.05 3.48 -19.83
CA GLY A 138 -10.60 2.32 -20.59
C GLY A 138 -9.32 2.59 -21.40
N LEU A 139 -9.32 3.70 -22.15
CA LEU A 139 -8.16 4.10 -22.96
C LEU A 139 -6.94 4.43 -22.10
N VAL A 140 -7.12 5.15 -21.00
CA VAL A 140 -6.03 5.46 -20.06
C VAL A 140 -5.41 4.18 -19.51
N ASN A 141 -6.23 3.22 -19.07
CA ASN A 141 -5.73 1.92 -18.60
C ASN A 141 -5.02 1.12 -19.69
N LEU A 142 -5.53 1.13 -20.93
CA LEU A 142 -4.85 0.47 -22.05
C LEU A 142 -3.47 1.08 -22.31
N VAL A 143 -3.38 2.41 -22.34
CA VAL A 143 -2.10 3.11 -22.54
C VAL A 143 -1.15 2.81 -21.39
N ILE A 144 -1.59 2.92 -20.14
CA ILE A 144 -0.78 2.61 -18.96
C ILE A 144 -0.31 1.15 -19.01
N GLY A 145 -1.24 0.20 -19.17
CA GLY A 145 -0.92 -1.23 -19.22
C GLY A 145 0.05 -1.57 -20.34
N LEU A 146 -0.10 -0.96 -21.52
CA LEU A 146 0.81 -1.16 -22.65
C LEU A 146 2.20 -0.57 -22.37
N LEU A 147 2.27 0.63 -21.78
CA LEU A 147 3.53 1.23 -21.35
C LEU A 147 4.27 0.36 -20.32
N LEU A 148 3.53 -0.21 -19.36
CA LEU A 148 4.07 -1.14 -18.36
C LEU A 148 4.70 -2.38 -19.00
N VAL A 149 4.03 -2.97 -20.00
CA VAL A 149 4.52 -4.20 -20.67
C VAL A 149 5.69 -3.91 -21.61
N LEU A 150 5.65 -2.81 -22.35
CA LEU A 150 6.68 -2.47 -23.34
C LEU A 150 7.97 -1.96 -22.70
N ASN A 151 7.89 -1.24 -21.59
CA ASN A 151 9.05 -0.64 -20.93
C ASN A 151 9.08 -0.93 -19.42
N PRO A 152 9.15 -2.22 -19.02
CA PRO A 152 8.97 -2.63 -17.62
C PRO A 152 9.97 -1.96 -16.68
N GLN A 153 11.23 -1.80 -17.11
CA GLN A 153 12.27 -1.19 -16.27
C GLN A 153 12.02 0.31 -16.04
N SER A 154 11.70 1.07 -17.09
CA SER A 154 11.36 2.50 -16.96
C SER A 154 10.08 2.70 -16.17
N SER A 155 9.10 1.81 -16.32
CA SER A 155 7.84 1.85 -15.58
C SER A 155 8.03 1.66 -14.07
N VAL A 156 8.84 0.68 -13.65
CA VAL A 156 9.14 0.47 -12.22
C VAL A 156 9.83 1.70 -11.64
N THR A 157 10.84 2.25 -12.33
CA THR A 157 11.52 3.47 -11.88
C THR A 157 10.55 4.66 -11.79
N PHE A 158 9.71 4.87 -12.79
CA PHE A 158 8.73 5.96 -12.79
C PHE A 158 7.76 5.86 -11.62
N VAL A 159 7.21 4.66 -11.36
CA VAL A 159 6.31 4.40 -10.24
C VAL A 159 7.01 4.66 -8.91
N MET A 160 8.24 4.18 -8.73
CA MET A 160 9.00 4.38 -7.49
C MET A 160 9.35 5.85 -7.25
N VAL A 161 9.68 6.60 -8.32
CA VAL A 161 9.92 8.04 -8.22
C VAL A 161 8.65 8.78 -7.81
N LEU A 162 7.51 8.44 -8.40
CA LEU A 162 6.22 9.04 -8.06
C LEU A 162 5.82 8.76 -6.61
N ILE A 163 5.95 7.50 -6.17
CA ILE A 163 5.70 7.10 -4.79
C ILE A 163 6.67 7.80 -3.84
N GLY A 164 7.96 7.89 -4.19
CA GLY A 164 8.97 8.58 -3.40
C GLY A 164 8.67 10.07 -3.22
N LEU A 165 8.31 10.76 -4.29
CA LEU A 165 7.84 12.15 -4.26
C LEU A 165 6.61 12.32 -3.36
N PHE A 166 5.61 11.46 -3.51
CA PHE A 166 4.43 11.48 -2.66
C PHE A 166 4.78 11.23 -1.19
N ALA A 167 5.68 10.28 -0.91
CA ALA A 167 6.16 9.97 0.43
C ALA A 167 6.89 11.16 1.06
N LEU A 168 7.68 11.91 0.29
CA LEU A 168 8.32 13.15 0.77
C LEU A 168 7.27 14.19 1.17
N VAL A 169 6.29 14.46 0.29
CA VAL A 169 5.22 15.44 0.58
C VAL A 169 4.41 15.00 1.80
N ALA A 170 3.96 13.75 1.83
CA ALA A 170 3.22 13.20 2.96
C ALA A 170 4.03 13.22 4.26
N GLY A 171 5.34 12.97 4.18
CA GLY A 171 6.24 13.00 5.33
C GLY A 171 6.40 14.40 5.91
N VAL A 172 6.56 15.41 5.07
CA VAL A 172 6.57 16.83 5.50
C VAL A 172 5.25 17.20 6.18
N LEU A 173 4.12 16.85 5.56
CA LEU A 173 2.79 17.12 6.15
C LEU A 173 2.60 16.41 7.51
N ALA A 174 3.11 15.18 7.66
CA ALA A 174 3.02 14.44 8.92
C ALA A 174 3.88 15.07 10.04
N ILE A 175 5.06 15.62 9.71
CA ILE A 175 5.87 16.36 10.68
C ILE A 175 5.15 17.65 11.10
N VAL A 176 4.60 18.40 10.15
CA VAL A 176 3.86 19.66 10.44
C VAL A 176 2.67 19.39 11.35
N THR A 177 1.87 18.35 11.05
CA THR A 177 0.71 17.98 11.89
C THR A 177 1.13 17.51 13.28
N GLY A 178 2.25 16.79 13.42
CA GLY A 178 2.79 16.40 14.72
C GLY A 178 3.24 17.59 15.57
N ILE A 179 3.87 18.59 14.95
CA ILE A 179 4.25 19.83 15.64
C ILE A 179 3.01 20.64 16.03
N ALA A 180 2.01 20.73 15.14
CA ALA A 180 0.75 21.42 15.41
C ALA A 180 -0.05 20.74 16.56
N ALA A 181 -0.08 19.40 16.61
CA ALA A 181 -0.68 18.67 17.73
C ALA A 181 0.03 18.97 19.05
N ARG A 182 1.36 19.13 19.04
CA ARG A 182 2.14 19.50 20.22
C ARG A 182 1.86 20.94 20.68
N SER A 183 1.66 21.90 19.77
CA SER A 183 1.36 23.29 20.12
C SER A 183 -0.06 23.43 20.68
N LEU A 184 -1.06 22.83 20.01
CA LEU A 184 -2.45 22.84 20.47
C LEU A 184 -2.62 22.20 21.85
N GLY A 185 -1.89 21.11 22.13
CA GLY A 185 -1.90 20.48 23.46
C GLY A 185 -1.25 21.31 24.57
N LYS A 186 -0.41 22.32 24.23
CA LYS A 186 0.12 23.26 25.23
C LYS A 186 -0.91 24.34 25.56
N ASP A 187 -1.52 24.93 24.54
CA ASP A 187 -2.46 26.06 24.70
C ASP A 187 -3.70 25.64 25.51
N LEU A 188 -4.26 24.46 25.22
CA LEU A 188 -5.43 23.90 25.93
C LEU A 188 -5.14 23.45 27.37
N SER A 189 -3.87 23.24 27.73
CA SER A 189 -3.48 22.89 29.10
C SER A 189 -3.14 24.11 29.97
N ALA A 190 -3.03 25.29 29.34
CA ALA A 190 -2.70 26.55 29.98
C ALA A 190 -3.91 27.46 30.21
N SER A 191 -5.02 27.21 29.51
CA SER A 191 -6.36 27.79 29.69
C SER A 191 -7.18 27.02 30.72
#